data_AF-A0A173DZJ7-F1
#
_entry.id   AF-A0A173DZJ7-F1
#
_cell.length_a   1.000
_cell.length_b   1.000
_cell.length_c   1.000
_cell.angle_alpha   90.00
_cell.angle_beta   90.00
_cell.angle_gamma   90.00
#
_symmetry.space_group_name_H-M   'P 1'
#
loop_
_entity.id
_entity.type
_entity.pdbx_description
1 polymer ?
#
loop_
_entity_poly.entity_id
_entity_poly.type
_entity_poly.pdbx_seq_one_letter_code
_entity_poly.pdbx_strand_id
1 'polypeptide(L)'
;MLMSSSPQTVASLTKSIKNLLESNFCHIVVKGELSNVSLQPSGHLYFGIKDSTAFLHGAFFHFKSQYFDRYPKDGDSVILHGKLAVYAPRGQYQIIAHALIYAGEGDLLHKLEETKKRLAAEGYFSKERKQPLPHLPQCIGVITSPTGAVIQDILRILSRRCHQYKVLLYPVTVQGETAAKEIVKAIEVMNTEKLADVLILARGGGNIEDLWAFNEEILVKAVATSSLPIISAVGHETDYTLCDFAADVRAPTPSAAAEIVCQSSEQLLHTLQSSLTHLHTHAQQFLSAKKQQLLQWRRHLTRIDLFHSAQQSLDYLRLSIERLMQTKLSQALQHYKQSSRWLRSNFLHRTSQRLCNIAHLLYMGLCNQLSAWKHRYFHIKKNLTIPYTQPFSQKLFLWKLQVLRVLRQRIQSSLYFFNHKQKRLAYGAHSLNQKIFQEKQSLLNINKRIISLTSHQLHAYKENMITYDNTLYQALRRIIERNQEKYHTLYKQLLSLNPKHVLQRGYAMLFDFNKHCAIISVKNLQKHHQIKVRLHDGEAILSVEDVQYL
;
A
#
# COMPACT_ATOMS: atom_id res chain seq x y z
N MET A 1 71.61 72.39 -57.22
CA MET A 1 71.22 73.37 -56.19
C MET A 1 69.71 73.51 -56.28
N LEU A 2 68.89 73.21 -55.28
CA LEU A 2 69.02 73.42 -53.85
C LEU A 2 68.76 72.11 -53.07
N MET A 3 69.70 71.66 -52.24
CA MET A 3 69.36 70.68 -51.19
C MET A 3 68.54 71.45 -50.14
N SER A 4 67.22 71.40 -50.28
CA SER A 4 66.23 72.23 -49.57
C SER A 4 65.97 71.81 -48.12
N SER A 5 66.91 71.12 -47.48
CA SER A 5 66.78 70.70 -46.08
C SER A 5 68.13 70.73 -45.39
N SER A 6 68.21 71.44 -44.26
CA SER A 6 69.37 71.41 -43.38
C SER A 6 69.62 69.97 -42.89
N PRO A 7 70.89 69.54 -42.74
CA PRO A 7 71.22 68.20 -42.27
C PRO A 7 70.70 68.00 -40.85
N GLN A 8 69.80 67.04 -40.67
CA GLN A 8 69.26 66.65 -39.37
C GLN A 8 70.05 65.47 -38.79
N THR A 9 70.20 65.43 -37.46
CA THR A 9 70.77 64.25 -36.80
C THR A 9 69.81 63.07 -36.93
N VAL A 10 70.37 61.85 -37.03
CA VAL A 10 69.57 60.61 -37.12
C VAL A 10 68.57 60.51 -35.96
N ALA A 11 68.98 60.93 -34.74
CA ALA A 11 68.10 60.97 -33.58
C ALA A 11 66.94 61.97 -33.72
N SER A 12 67.19 63.15 -34.30
CA SER A 12 66.15 64.16 -34.56
C SER A 12 65.16 63.67 -35.62
N LEU A 13 65.65 63.03 -36.68
CA LEU A 13 64.83 62.47 -37.74
C LEU A 13 63.92 61.33 -37.22
N THR A 14 64.47 60.37 -36.48
CA THR A 14 63.70 59.26 -35.90
C THR A 14 62.66 59.75 -34.90
N LYS A 15 62.95 60.81 -34.14
CA LYS A 15 61.99 61.43 -33.20
C LYS A 15 60.84 62.10 -33.94
N SER A 16 61.12 62.79 -35.05
CA SER A 16 60.08 63.38 -35.91
C SER A 16 59.17 62.30 -36.52
N ILE A 17 59.76 61.21 -37.03
CA ILE A 17 59.01 60.05 -37.56
C ILE A 17 58.13 59.42 -36.48
N LYS A 18 58.69 59.24 -35.27
CA LYS A 18 57.95 58.71 -34.13
C LYS A 18 56.73 59.57 -33.81
N ASN A 19 56.92 60.88 -33.69
CA ASN A 19 55.82 61.80 -33.34
C ASN A 19 54.73 61.80 -34.42
N LEU A 20 55.09 61.77 -35.71
CA LEU A 20 54.12 61.75 -36.82
C LEU A 20 53.32 60.46 -36.87
N LEU A 21 53.95 59.31 -36.62
CA LEU A 21 53.26 58.02 -36.65
C LEU A 21 52.41 57.82 -35.40
N GLU A 22 52.91 58.18 -34.23
CA GLU A 22 52.17 58.08 -32.97
C GLU A 22 50.97 59.04 -32.93
N SER A 23 51.04 60.21 -33.58
CA SER A 23 49.90 61.15 -33.66
C SER A 23 48.81 60.71 -34.64
N ASN A 24 49.20 60.07 -35.75
CA ASN A 24 48.27 59.69 -36.81
C ASN A 24 47.64 58.31 -36.60
N PHE A 25 48.33 57.41 -35.89
CA PHE A 25 47.90 56.02 -35.69
C PHE A 25 47.72 55.68 -34.20
N CYS A 26 46.95 56.53 -33.51
CA CYS A 26 46.62 56.38 -32.08
C CYS A 26 45.77 55.14 -31.78
N HIS A 27 44.91 54.71 -32.71
CA HIS A 27 44.07 53.52 -32.59
C HIS A 27 43.96 52.82 -33.94
N ILE A 28 44.56 51.63 -34.04
CA ILE A 28 44.57 50.79 -35.23
C ILE A 28 44.00 49.41 -34.92
N VAL A 29 43.31 48.85 -35.89
CA VAL A 29 42.78 47.48 -35.85
C VAL A 29 43.42 46.72 -37.00
N VAL A 30 44.16 45.65 -36.70
CA VAL A 30 44.94 44.90 -37.69
C VAL A 30 44.56 43.43 -37.60
N LYS A 31 44.21 42.84 -38.75
CA LYS A 31 43.97 41.41 -38.91
C LYS A 31 45.21 40.75 -39.52
N GLY A 32 45.60 39.59 -39.00
CA GLY A 32 46.74 38.83 -39.53
C GLY A 32 47.03 37.58 -38.71
N GLU A 33 47.98 36.80 -39.17
CA GLU A 33 48.42 35.56 -38.52
C GLU A 33 49.60 35.87 -37.58
N LEU A 34 49.58 35.29 -36.38
CA LEU A 34 50.68 35.40 -35.42
C LEU A 34 51.88 34.54 -35.83
N SER A 35 53.08 35.08 -35.68
CA SER A 35 54.36 34.42 -35.96
C SER A 35 55.40 34.81 -34.92
N ASN A 36 56.26 33.89 -34.50
CA ASN A 36 57.31 34.11 -33.51
C ASN A 36 56.76 34.66 -32.16
N VAL A 37 55.71 34.05 -31.64
CA VAL A 37 55.07 34.40 -30.37
C VAL A 37 55.97 33.96 -29.21
N SER A 38 56.40 34.92 -28.38
CA SER A 38 57.25 34.70 -27.21
C SER A 38 56.66 35.40 -25.98
N LEU A 39 56.28 34.63 -24.97
CA LEU A 39 55.82 35.14 -23.68
C LEU A 39 57.00 35.24 -22.70
N GLN A 40 57.29 36.45 -22.22
CA GLN A 40 58.34 36.65 -21.21
C GLN A 40 57.83 36.45 -19.78
N PRO A 41 58.70 36.07 -18.82
CA PRO A 41 58.34 35.93 -17.40
C PRO A 41 57.79 37.21 -16.76
N SER A 42 58.09 38.37 -17.35
CA SER A 42 57.58 39.70 -16.97
C SER A 42 56.11 39.95 -17.31
N GLY A 43 55.44 39.01 -18.01
CA GLY A 43 54.05 39.16 -18.43
C GLY A 43 53.89 40.04 -19.68
N HIS A 44 54.92 40.14 -20.52
CA HIS A 44 54.86 40.81 -21.83
C HIS A 44 54.91 39.77 -22.94
N LEU A 45 53.98 39.89 -23.89
CA LEU A 45 53.91 39.02 -25.07
C LEU A 45 54.50 39.78 -26.26
N TYR A 46 55.53 39.22 -26.88
CA TYR A 46 56.08 39.72 -28.14
C TYR A 46 55.68 38.77 -29.26
N PHE A 47 55.26 39.32 -30.39
CA PHE A 47 54.82 38.53 -31.54
C PHE A 47 55.08 39.31 -32.84
N GLY A 48 55.14 38.63 -33.96
CA GLY A 48 54.99 39.22 -35.29
C GLY A 48 53.58 38.96 -35.80
N ILE A 49 52.97 39.94 -36.45
CA ILE A 49 51.73 39.76 -37.21
C ILE A 49 52.06 39.83 -38.70
N LYS A 50 51.69 38.78 -39.43
CA LYS A 50 51.94 38.66 -40.87
C LYS A 50 50.63 38.61 -41.64
N ASP A 51 50.68 39.14 -42.85
CA ASP A 51 49.70 38.94 -43.92
C ASP A 51 50.46 38.44 -45.17
N SER A 52 49.73 38.14 -46.25
CA SER A 52 50.27 37.69 -47.54
C SER A 52 51.36 38.60 -48.14
N THR A 53 51.39 39.88 -47.76
CA THR A 53 52.30 40.88 -48.35
C THR A 53 53.19 41.62 -47.35
N ALA A 54 52.83 41.64 -46.06
CA ALA A 54 53.48 42.51 -45.08
C ALA A 54 53.66 41.82 -43.72
N PHE A 55 54.67 42.27 -42.98
CA PHE A 55 55.03 41.77 -41.66
C PHE A 55 55.26 42.93 -40.70
N LEU A 56 54.69 42.85 -39.49
CA LEU A 56 54.78 43.88 -38.47
C LEU A 56 55.11 43.27 -37.11
N HIS A 57 56.05 43.87 -36.37
CA HIS A 57 56.34 43.46 -34.99
C HIS A 57 55.29 44.01 -34.02
N GLY A 58 54.94 43.24 -33.00
CA GLY A 58 53.95 43.59 -32.00
C GLY A 58 54.41 43.25 -30.58
N ALA A 59 53.95 44.07 -29.63
CA ALA A 59 54.12 43.85 -28.21
C ALA A 59 52.79 44.06 -27.48
N PHE A 60 52.45 43.14 -26.58
CA PHE A 60 51.34 43.26 -25.65
C PHE A 60 51.91 43.39 -24.24
N PHE A 61 51.78 44.58 -23.66
CA PHE A 61 52.24 44.83 -22.29
C PHE A 61 51.18 44.39 -21.29
N HIS A 62 51.61 43.79 -20.17
CA HIS A 62 50.75 43.26 -19.11
C HIS A 62 49.68 42.30 -19.65
N PHE A 63 50.09 41.32 -20.45
CA PHE A 63 49.20 40.27 -20.94
C PHE A 63 48.71 39.42 -19.75
N LYS A 64 47.50 39.71 -19.26
CA LYS A 64 46.88 38.98 -18.16
C LYS A 64 46.27 37.68 -18.69
N SER A 65 46.90 36.55 -18.36
CA SER A 65 46.46 35.21 -18.79
C SER A 65 45.08 34.79 -18.27
N GLN A 66 44.53 35.48 -17.25
CA GLN A 66 43.22 35.14 -16.67
C GLN A 66 42.01 35.42 -17.58
N TYR A 67 42.16 36.25 -18.62
CA TYR A 67 41.04 36.64 -19.49
C TYR A 67 40.97 35.85 -20.80
N PHE A 68 41.87 34.88 -21.01
CA PHE A 68 41.93 34.09 -22.24
C PHE A 68 41.93 32.60 -21.89
N ASP A 69 40.98 31.85 -22.45
CA ASP A 69 40.88 30.40 -22.28
C ASP A 69 42.05 29.64 -22.93
N ARG A 70 42.69 30.26 -23.93
CA ARG A 70 43.83 29.73 -24.67
C ARG A 70 44.92 30.77 -24.89
N TYR A 71 46.17 30.37 -24.69
CA TYR A 71 47.35 31.16 -25.03
C TYR A 71 47.54 31.25 -26.55
N PRO A 72 47.83 32.44 -27.09
CA PRO A 72 48.08 32.62 -28.51
C PRO A 72 49.34 31.85 -28.93
N LYS A 73 49.25 31.12 -30.05
CA LYS A 73 50.33 30.34 -30.63
C LYS A 73 50.68 30.86 -32.02
N ASP A 74 51.85 30.47 -32.49
CA ASP A 74 52.23 30.66 -33.88
C ASP A 74 51.21 29.99 -34.81
N GLY A 75 50.74 30.72 -35.81
CA GLY A 75 49.70 30.26 -36.74
C GLY A 75 48.28 30.72 -36.40
N ASP A 76 48.03 31.27 -35.21
CA ASP A 76 46.69 31.75 -34.86
C ASP A 76 46.35 33.02 -35.64
N SER A 77 45.20 33.04 -36.33
CA SER A 77 44.66 34.23 -36.96
C SER A 77 44.00 35.12 -35.91
N VAL A 78 44.38 36.39 -35.82
CA VAL A 78 43.90 37.31 -34.79
C VAL A 78 43.57 38.70 -35.34
N ILE A 79 42.67 39.40 -34.65
CA ILE A 79 42.40 40.82 -34.79
C ILE A 79 42.98 41.52 -33.56
N LEU A 80 43.91 42.44 -33.79
CA LEU A 80 44.59 43.22 -32.75
C LEU A 80 44.09 44.65 -32.75
N HIS A 81 43.69 45.13 -31.57
CA HIS A 81 43.44 46.54 -31.33
C HIS A 81 44.64 47.14 -30.61
N GLY A 82 45.21 48.20 -31.15
CA GLY A 82 46.44 48.76 -30.61
C GLY A 82 46.76 50.16 -31.12
N LYS A 83 47.97 50.62 -30.84
CA LYS A 83 48.55 51.84 -31.39
C LYS A 83 49.87 51.53 -32.08
N LEU A 84 50.21 52.30 -33.11
CA LEU A 84 51.52 52.18 -33.75
C LEU A 84 52.55 52.98 -32.96
N ALA A 85 53.70 52.38 -32.67
CA ALA A 85 54.80 53.01 -31.97
C ALA A 85 56.13 52.72 -32.67
N VAL A 86 57.12 53.58 -32.45
CA VAL A 86 58.46 53.42 -33.04
C VAL A 86 59.47 53.12 -31.95
N TYR A 87 60.18 52.00 -32.06
CA TYR A 87 61.29 51.68 -31.17
C TYR A 87 62.53 52.48 -31.58
N ALA A 88 62.66 53.67 -30.98
CA ALA A 88 63.67 54.67 -31.32
C ALA A 88 65.14 54.15 -31.43
N PRO A 89 65.61 53.20 -30.60
CA PRO A 89 66.98 52.69 -30.71
C PRO A 89 67.30 51.94 -32.00
N ARG A 90 66.30 51.32 -32.64
CA ARG A 90 66.47 50.57 -33.91
C ARG A 90 65.66 51.13 -35.08
N GLY A 91 64.85 52.16 -34.85
CA GLY A 91 64.00 52.78 -35.88
C GLY A 91 62.92 51.84 -36.45
N GLN A 92 62.58 50.77 -35.74
CA GLN A 92 61.59 49.79 -36.18
C GLN A 92 60.18 50.18 -35.72
N TYR A 93 59.19 50.02 -36.60
CA TYR A 93 57.79 50.20 -36.29
C TYR A 93 57.23 48.96 -35.59
N GLN A 94 56.45 49.16 -34.54
CA GLN A 94 55.79 48.09 -33.80
C GLN A 94 54.36 48.47 -33.42
N ILE A 95 53.47 47.48 -33.36
CA ILE A 95 52.13 47.65 -32.80
C ILE A 95 52.18 47.36 -31.30
N ILE A 96 51.71 48.31 -30.49
CA ILE A 96 51.43 48.06 -29.07
C ILE A 96 49.96 47.66 -28.98
N ALA A 97 49.71 46.38 -28.75
CA ALA A 97 48.35 45.84 -28.65
C ALA A 97 47.78 46.06 -27.24
N HIS A 98 46.50 46.44 -27.19
CA HIS A 98 45.72 46.61 -25.97
C HIS A 98 44.66 45.51 -25.83
N ALA A 99 44.15 44.99 -26.95
CA ALA A 99 43.23 43.87 -26.99
C ALA A 99 43.53 42.95 -28.18
N LEU A 100 43.30 41.66 -27.99
CA LEU A 100 43.52 40.60 -28.97
C LEU A 100 42.25 39.76 -29.03
N ILE A 101 41.74 39.52 -30.23
CA ILE A 101 40.56 38.69 -30.50
C ILE A 101 40.98 37.66 -31.55
N TYR A 102 40.66 36.38 -31.37
CA TYR A 102 40.92 35.38 -32.40
C TYR A 102 40.00 35.59 -33.60
N ALA A 103 40.58 35.67 -34.80
CA ALA A 103 39.86 35.83 -36.06
C ALA A 103 39.44 34.45 -36.57
N GLY A 104 38.14 34.18 -36.56
CA GLY A 104 37.53 32.91 -36.99
C GLY A 104 36.30 32.53 -36.16
N GLU A 105 36.41 32.66 -34.84
CA GLU A 105 35.29 32.39 -33.92
C GLU A 105 34.17 33.44 -34.05
N GLY A 106 34.53 34.72 -34.24
CA GLY A 106 33.54 35.81 -34.35
C GLY A 106 32.65 35.73 -35.59
N ASP A 107 33.20 35.37 -36.75
CA ASP A 107 32.43 35.26 -37.99
C ASP A 107 31.49 34.04 -37.96
N LEU A 108 31.97 32.92 -37.40
CA LEU A 108 31.17 31.72 -37.17
C LEU A 108 30.07 31.97 -36.13
N LEU A 109 30.37 32.65 -35.03
CA LEU A 109 29.36 33.03 -34.03
C LEU A 109 28.30 33.97 -34.60
N HIS A 110 28.70 34.98 -35.38
CA HIS A 110 27.75 35.86 -36.06
C HIS A 110 26.85 35.08 -37.02
N LYS A 111 27.42 34.17 -37.83
CA LYS A 111 26.67 33.30 -38.73
C LYS A 111 25.71 32.36 -37.96
N LEU A 112 26.14 31.85 -36.80
CA LEU A 112 25.30 31.03 -35.92
C LEU A 112 24.13 31.84 -35.36
N GLU A 113 24.37 33.06 -34.88
CA GLU A 113 23.31 33.94 -34.37
C GLU A 113 22.30 34.34 -35.45
N GLU A 114 22.77 34.65 -36.65
CA GLU A 114 21.92 35.00 -37.79
C GLU A 114 21.03 33.82 -38.21
N THR A 115 21.62 32.64 -38.36
CA THR A 115 20.88 31.41 -38.68
C THR A 115 19.92 31.01 -37.57
N LYS A 116 20.31 31.17 -36.29
CA LYS A 116 19.43 30.98 -35.14
C LYS A 116 18.21 31.89 -35.20
N LYS A 117 18.39 33.19 -35.45
CA LYS A 117 17.27 34.15 -35.53
C LYS A 117 16.32 33.79 -36.67
N ARG A 118 16.85 33.43 -37.84
CA ARG A 118 16.04 33.01 -39.00
C ARG A 118 15.23 31.75 -38.72
N LEU A 119 15.86 30.69 -38.22
CA LEU A 119 15.18 29.42 -37.92
C LEU A 119 14.20 29.52 -36.75
N ALA A 120 14.48 30.41 -35.78
CA ALA A 120 13.54 30.74 -34.72
C ALA A 120 12.29 31.43 -35.27
N ALA A 121 12.45 32.37 -36.20
CA ALA A 121 11.34 33.06 -36.85
C ALA A 121 10.48 32.10 -37.70
N GLU A 122 11.10 31.11 -38.33
CA GLU A 122 10.41 30.02 -39.04
C GLU A 122 9.74 29.00 -38.09
N GLY A 123 9.99 29.09 -36.78
CA GLY A 123 9.33 28.28 -35.75
C GLY A 123 9.92 26.87 -35.56
N TYR A 124 11.14 26.60 -36.03
CA TYR A 124 11.81 25.29 -35.87
C TYR A 124 12.24 24.98 -34.43
N PHE A 125 12.23 25.98 -33.53
CA PHE A 125 12.57 25.81 -32.11
C PHE A 125 11.36 25.86 -31.17
N SER A 126 10.13 25.82 -31.69
CA SER A 126 8.93 25.92 -30.86
C SER A 126 8.77 24.68 -29.97
N LYS A 127 8.39 24.90 -28.70
CA LYS A 127 8.17 23.79 -27.73
C LYS A 127 7.01 22.88 -28.13
N GLU A 128 6.05 23.40 -28.90
CA GLU A 128 4.85 22.66 -29.35
C GLU A 128 5.18 21.54 -30.36
N ARG A 129 6.30 21.65 -31.07
CA ARG A 129 6.76 20.62 -32.01
C ARG A 129 7.51 19.48 -31.32
N LYS A 130 7.98 19.71 -30.09
CA LYS A 130 8.83 18.75 -29.38
C LYS A 130 8.01 17.56 -28.90
N GLN A 131 8.48 16.37 -29.23
CA GLN A 131 7.85 15.12 -28.87
C GLN A 131 8.29 14.66 -27.47
N PRO A 132 7.38 14.12 -26.64
CA PRO A 132 7.78 13.51 -25.39
C PRO A 132 8.55 12.22 -25.63
N LEU A 133 9.58 11.97 -24.82
CA LEU A 133 10.35 10.73 -24.90
C LEU A 133 9.46 9.52 -24.54
N PRO A 134 9.62 8.37 -25.23
CA PRO A 134 8.90 7.16 -24.91
C PRO A 134 9.32 6.63 -23.54
N HIS A 135 8.35 6.18 -22.73
CA HIS A 135 8.62 5.66 -21.38
C HIS A 135 9.33 4.30 -21.37
N LEU A 136 9.21 3.50 -22.43
CA LEU A 136 9.81 2.16 -22.54
C LEU A 136 10.24 1.93 -24.00
N PRO A 137 11.33 2.57 -24.47
CA PRO A 137 11.85 2.33 -25.81
C PRO A 137 12.36 0.88 -25.89
N GLN A 138 11.90 0.08 -26.85
CA GLN A 138 12.44 -1.25 -27.09
C GLN A 138 13.75 -1.16 -27.88
N CYS A 139 13.87 -0.19 -28.78
CA CYS A 139 15.07 0.04 -29.56
C CYS A 139 15.51 1.51 -29.51
N ILE A 140 16.79 1.71 -29.19
CA ILE A 140 17.47 3.01 -29.15
C ILE A 140 18.38 3.09 -30.36
N GLY A 141 18.12 4.04 -31.25
CA GLY A 141 18.99 4.35 -32.38
C GLY A 141 20.08 5.32 -31.95
N VAL A 142 21.35 5.00 -32.21
CA VAL A 142 22.48 5.88 -31.92
C VAL A 142 23.13 6.27 -33.24
N ILE A 143 23.20 7.57 -33.50
CA ILE A 143 23.82 8.14 -34.69
C ILE A 143 25.11 8.82 -34.24
N THR A 144 26.25 8.16 -34.49
CA THR A 144 27.58 8.63 -34.11
C THR A 144 28.67 7.89 -34.89
N SER A 145 29.94 8.23 -34.69
CA SER A 145 31.05 7.53 -35.34
C SER A 145 31.19 6.10 -34.83
N PRO A 146 31.51 5.12 -35.70
CA PRO A 146 31.69 3.72 -35.29
C PRO A 146 32.90 3.53 -34.37
N THR A 147 33.91 4.38 -34.53
CA THR A 147 35.13 4.40 -33.73
C THR A 147 35.15 5.69 -32.90
N GLY A 148 35.08 5.57 -31.57
CA GLY A 148 35.15 6.72 -30.67
C GLY A 148 34.83 6.37 -29.21
N ALA A 149 35.30 7.20 -28.28
CA ALA A 149 34.96 7.07 -26.85
C ALA A 149 33.46 7.27 -26.59
N VAL A 150 32.81 8.13 -27.40
CA VAL A 150 31.39 8.48 -27.31
C VAL A 150 30.47 7.26 -27.34
N ILE A 151 30.64 6.38 -28.34
CA ILE A 151 29.81 5.18 -28.46
C ILE A 151 30.09 4.19 -27.32
N GLN A 152 31.33 4.07 -26.86
CA GLN A 152 31.70 3.21 -25.74
C GLN A 152 31.08 3.69 -24.44
N ASP A 153 31.03 5.01 -24.21
CA ASP A 153 30.44 5.59 -23.01
C ASP A 153 28.91 5.41 -22.99
N ILE A 154 28.25 5.62 -24.13
CA ILE A 154 26.81 5.33 -24.29
C ILE A 154 26.54 3.84 -24.02
N LEU A 155 27.27 2.93 -24.67
CA LEU A 155 27.10 1.48 -24.51
C LEU A 155 27.39 1.02 -23.07
N ARG A 156 28.37 1.62 -22.38
CA ARG A 156 28.68 1.31 -20.99
C ARG A 156 27.52 1.65 -20.05
N ILE A 157 26.87 2.79 -20.27
CA ILE A 157 25.74 3.23 -19.42
C ILE A 157 24.49 2.42 -19.74
N LEU A 158 24.17 2.23 -21.02
CA LEU A 158 23.02 1.44 -21.45
C LEU A 158 23.16 -0.02 -20.99
N SER A 159 24.35 -0.63 -21.10
CA SER A 159 24.56 -2.00 -20.61
C SER A 159 24.44 -2.11 -19.09
N ARG A 160 24.92 -1.11 -18.33
CA ARG A 160 24.85 -1.13 -16.85
C ARG A 160 23.45 -0.89 -16.31
N ARG A 161 22.71 0.08 -16.86
CA ARG A 161 21.42 0.53 -16.33
C ARG A 161 20.20 -0.08 -17.04
N CYS A 162 20.36 -0.50 -18.30
CA CYS A 162 19.24 -0.80 -19.21
C CYS A 162 19.47 -2.04 -20.09
N HIS A 163 19.62 -3.21 -19.47
CA HIS A 163 19.88 -4.50 -20.15
C HIS A 163 18.79 -4.94 -21.16
N GLN A 164 17.60 -4.38 -21.07
CA GLN A 164 16.43 -4.78 -21.86
C GLN A 164 16.31 -4.08 -23.22
N TYR A 165 17.07 -3.01 -23.45
CA TYR A 165 16.95 -2.20 -24.66
C TYR A 165 17.90 -2.67 -25.76
N LYS A 166 17.40 -2.76 -26.99
CA LYS A 166 18.23 -3.02 -28.17
C LYS A 166 18.87 -1.72 -28.63
N VAL A 167 20.19 -1.69 -28.77
CA VAL A 167 20.90 -0.52 -29.29
C VAL A 167 21.24 -0.76 -30.75
N LEU A 168 20.78 0.12 -31.63
CA LEU A 168 21.09 0.10 -33.06
C LEU A 168 22.04 1.27 -33.38
N LEU A 169 23.26 0.98 -33.80
CA LEU A 169 24.20 2.00 -34.23
C LEU A 169 24.07 2.24 -35.74
N TYR A 170 23.79 3.47 -36.13
CA TYR A 170 23.95 3.93 -37.51
C TYR A 170 25.25 4.74 -37.63
N PRO A 171 26.31 4.16 -38.22
CA PRO A 171 27.62 4.81 -38.27
C PRO A 171 27.61 5.99 -39.24
N VAL A 172 28.05 7.16 -38.78
CA VAL A 172 28.18 8.39 -39.60
C VAL A 172 29.49 9.12 -39.29
N THR A 173 29.97 9.93 -40.23
CA THR A 173 30.99 10.92 -39.92
C THR A 173 30.36 12.04 -39.09
N VAL A 174 30.99 12.34 -37.94
CA VAL A 174 30.50 13.37 -37.01
C VAL A 174 31.26 14.69 -37.14
N GLN A 175 32.27 14.76 -38.03
CA GLN A 175 33.11 15.93 -38.30
C GLN A 175 33.37 16.05 -39.81
N GLY A 176 33.61 17.28 -40.28
CA GLY A 176 33.87 17.58 -41.69
C GLY A 176 32.63 18.01 -42.47
N GLU A 177 32.84 18.46 -43.70
CA GLU A 177 31.80 19.09 -44.55
C GLU A 177 30.69 18.12 -45.01
N THR A 178 30.94 16.81 -44.99
CA THR A 178 29.96 15.79 -45.37
C THR A 178 29.11 15.30 -44.20
N ALA A 179 29.52 15.59 -42.97
CA ALA A 179 28.91 15.04 -41.75
C ALA A 179 27.42 15.40 -41.64
N ALA A 180 27.05 16.66 -41.87
CA ALA A 180 25.65 17.09 -41.78
C ALA A 180 24.73 16.31 -42.73
N LYS A 181 25.17 16.08 -43.99
CA LYS A 181 24.40 15.32 -44.98
C LYS A 181 24.27 13.84 -44.62
N GLU A 182 25.33 13.23 -44.10
CA GLU A 182 25.30 11.84 -43.65
C GLU A 182 24.37 11.63 -42.45
N ILE A 183 24.40 12.56 -41.48
CA ILE A 183 23.52 12.54 -40.32
C ILE A 183 22.06 12.71 -40.75
N VAL A 184 21.76 13.64 -41.65
CA VAL A 184 20.40 13.81 -42.21
C VAL A 184 19.91 12.52 -42.87
N LYS A 185 20.74 11.90 -43.72
CA LYS A 185 20.39 10.62 -44.35
C LYS A 185 20.15 9.51 -43.32
N ALA A 186 20.92 9.46 -42.24
CA ALA A 186 20.71 8.50 -41.16
C ALA A 186 19.35 8.73 -40.47
N ILE A 187 18.99 9.97 -40.16
CA ILE A 187 17.69 10.32 -39.57
C ILE A 187 16.54 9.92 -40.52
N GLU A 188 16.67 10.20 -41.81
CA GLU A 188 15.65 9.85 -42.82
C GLU A 188 15.44 8.33 -42.93
N VAL A 189 16.53 7.54 -42.99
CA VAL A 189 16.46 6.08 -43.05
C VAL A 189 15.81 5.52 -41.77
N MET A 190 16.21 6.00 -40.60
CA MET A 190 15.67 5.56 -39.31
C MET A 190 14.18 5.88 -39.16
N ASN A 191 13.74 7.05 -39.66
CA ASN A 191 12.33 7.45 -39.68
C ASN A 191 11.51 6.60 -40.65
N THR A 192 12.02 6.35 -41.87
CA THR A 192 11.29 5.62 -42.92
C THR A 192 11.08 4.16 -42.55
N GLU A 193 12.13 3.52 -42.04
CA GLU A 193 12.12 2.09 -41.69
C GLU A 193 11.61 1.81 -40.26
N LYS A 194 11.40 2.87 -39.45
CA LYS A 194 10.99 2.79 -38.02
C LYS A 194 11.82 1.81 -37.21
N LEU A 195 13.14 1.89 -37.37
CA LEU A 195 14.09 0.95 -36.75
C LEU A 195 14.33 1.19 -35.26
N ALA A 196 13.98 2.38 -34.76
CA ALA A 196 14.14 2.76 -33.36
C ALA A 196 12.93 3.53 -32.85
N ASP A 197 12.76 3.55 -31.53
CA ASP A 197 11.71 4.32 -30.83
C ASP A 197 12.21 5.70 -30.40
N VAL A 198 13.52 5.84 -30.18
CA VAL A 198 14.19 7.09 -29.84
C VAL A 198 15.55 7.14 -30.52
N LEU A 199 15.97 8.32 -30.94
CA LEU A 199 17.27 8.55 -31.57
C LEU A 199 18.17 9.37 -30.64
N ILE A 200 19.43 8.96 -30.52
CA ILE A 200 20.49 9.69 -29.83
C ILE A 200 21.48 10.14 -30.88
N LEU A 201 21.61 11.46 -31.02
CA LEU A 201 22.59 12.11 -31.87
C LEU A 201 23.77 12.51 -30.99
N ALA A 202 24.91 11.82 -31.11
CA ALA A 202 25.97 11.95 -30.12
C ALA A 202 27.32 12.31 -30.72
N ARG A 203 28.01 13.22 -30.03
CA ARG A 203 29.39 13.59 -30.33
C ARG A 203 30.09 14.17 -29.10
N GLY A 204 31.38 13.89 -28.95
CA GLY A 204 32.21 14.50 -27.91
C GLY A 204 32.47 15.99 -28.13
N GLY A 205 33.09 16.62 -27.14
CA GLY A 205 33.54 18.02 -27.23
C GLY A 205 34.58 18.25 -28.32
N GLY A 206 34.74 19.52 -28.70
CA GLY A 206 35.70 19.97 -29.69
C GLY A 206 35.57 21.47 -29.91
N ASN A 207 36.40 22.02 -30.80
CA ASN A 207 36.30 23.43 -31.15
C ASN A 207 35.00 23.70 -31.92
N ILE A 208 34.58 24.97 -32.00
CA ILE A 208 33.36 25.37 -32.71
C ILE A 208 33.38 24.97 -34.19
N GLU A 209 34.57 24.97 -34.81
CA GLU A 209 34.81 24.52 -36.18
C GLU A 209 34.51 23.03 -36.34
N ASP A 210 34.99 22.22 -35.40
CA ASP A 210 34.74 20.81 -35.46
C ASP A 210 33.23 20.59 -35.32
N LEU A 211 32.55 21.23 -34.36
CA LEU A 211 31.12 21.08 -34.06
C LEU A 211 30.19 21.70 -35.12
N TRP A 212 30.74 22.39 -36.12
CA TRP A 212 29.96 23.20 -37.05
C TRP A 212 28.93 22.41 -37.87
N ALA A 213 29.20 21.13 -38.16
CA ALA A 213 28.25 20.24 -38.84
C ALA A 213 26.87 20.18 -38.15
N PHE A 214 26.80 20.40 -36.82
CA PHE A 214 25.56 20.40 -36.05
C PHE A 214 24.82 21.75 -36.07
N ASN A 215 25.42 22.78 -36.67
CA ASN A 215 24.84 24.10 -36.88
C ASN A 215 24.32 24.29 -38.32
N GLU A 216 24.46 23.30 -39.19
CA GLU A 216 23.95 23.40 -40.55
C GLU A 216 22.42 23.39 -40.59
N GLU A 217 21.85 24.26 -41.43
CA GLU A 217 20.41 24.40 -41.59
C GLU A 217 19.72 23.11 -42.02
N ILE A 218 20.38 22.32 -42.88
CA ILE A 218 19.84 21.04 -43.37
C ILE A 218 19.60 20.06 -42.21
N LEU A 219 20.50 20.01 -41.24
CA LEU A 219 20.39 19.11 -40.10
C LEU A 219 19.30 19.58 -39.14
N VAL A 220 19.27 20.89 -38.84
CA VAL A 220 18.26 21.48 -37.95
C VAL A 220 16.85 21.18 -38.46
N LYS A 221 16.61 21.36 -39.76
CA LYS A 221 15.31 21.05 -40.37
C LYS A 221 14.98 19.56 -40.30
N ALA A 222 15.94 18.68 -40.55
CA ALA A 222 15.73 17.23 -40.46
C ALA A 222 15.40 16.78 -39.03
N VAL A 223 16.09 17.33 -38.02
CA VAL A 223 15.84 17.03 -36.60
C VAL A 223 14.44 17.49 -36.20
N ALA A 224 14.08 18.73 -36.52
CA ALA A 224 12.78 19.29 -36.13
C ALA A 224 11.58 18.70 -36.87
N THR A 225 11.79 18.04 -38.02
CA THR A 225 10.75 17.36 -38.81
C THR A 225 10.74 15.84 -38.59
N SER A 226 11.62 15.33 -37.74
CA SER A 226 11.71 13.90 -37.45
C SER A 226 10.41 13.37 -36.85
N SER A 227 10.01 12.18 -37.29
CA SER A 227 8.84 11.48 -36.72
C SER A 227 9.19 10.76 -35.41
N LEU A 228 10.46 10.39 -35.25
CA LEU A 228 11.01 9.79 -34.03
C LEU A 228 11.59 10.87 -33.12
N PRO A 229 11.42 10.75 -31.79
CA PRO A 229 11.99 11.70 -30.85
C PRO A 229 13.52 11.63 -30.84
N ILE A 230 14.17 12.80 -30.89
CA ILE A 230 15.63 12.95 -30.98
C ILE A 230 16.18 13.59 -29.70
N ILE A 231 17.21 12.95 -29.14
CA ILE A 231 18.04 13.46 -28.07
C ILE A 231 19.36 13.95 -28.69
N SER A 232 19.65 15.24 -28.55
CA SER A 232 20.94 15.80 -28.96
C SER A 232 21.92 15.73 -27.80
N ALA A 233 23.10 15.17 -28.05
CA ALA A 233 24.16 14.94 -27.08
C ALA A 233 25.51 15.34 -27.68
N VAL A 234 25.61 16.61 -28.07
CA VAL A 234 26.73 17.17 -28.82
C VAL A 234 27.52 18.12 -27.92
N GLY A 235 28.76 17.75 -27.60
CA GLY A 235 29.66 18.59 -26.80
C GLY A 235 29.52 18.42 -25.28
N HIS A 236 29.85 19.49 -24.54
CA HIS A 236 29.72 19.62 -23.08
C HIS A 236 28.68 20.68 -22.70
N GLU A 237 28.52 20.95 -21.39
CA GLU A 237 27.51 21.89 -20.88
C GLU A 237 27.55 23.29 -21.52
N THR A 238 28.74 23.79 -21.87
CA THR A 238 28.99 25.09 -22.49
C THR A 238 28.76 25.13 -24.00
N ASP A 239 28.75 23.97 -24.66
CA ASP A 239 28.70 23.87 -26.11
C ASP A 239 27.22 23.82 -26.52
N TYR A 240 26.74 24.89 -27.17
CA TYR A 240 25.37 24.97 -27.68
C TYR A 240 25.38 24.98 -29.19
N THR A 241 24.72 23.99 -29.79
CA THR A 241 24.53 23.91 -31.24
C THR A 241 23.08 24.20 -31.63
N LEU A 242 22.84 24.57 -32.89
CA LEU A 242 21.48 24.75 -33.40
C LEU A 242 20.67 23.45 -33.38
N CYS A 243 21.34 22.31 -33.56
CA CYS A 243 20.75 20.99 -33.38
C CYS A 243 20.17 20.80 -31.96
N ASP A 244 20.85 21.26 -30.91
CA ASP A 244 20.37 21.14 -29.53
C ASP A 244 19.06 21.92 -29.29
N PHE A 245 18.89 23.05 -29.98
CA PHE A 245 17.67 23.84 -29.87
C PHE A 245 16.50 23.16 -30.60
N ALA A 246 16.78 22.51 -31.72
CA ALA A 246 15.80 21.80 -32.55
C ALA A 246 15.38 20.45 -31.97
N ALA A 247 16.29 19.74 -31.31
CA ALA A 247 16.03 18.44 -30.71
C ALA A 247 14.96 18.50 -29.60
N ASP A 248 14.29 17.38 -29.37
CA ASP A 248 13.24 17.28 -28.35
C ASP A 248 13.81 17.42 -26.95
N VAL A 249 14.94 16.76 -26.71
CA VAL A 249 15.66 16.82 -25.44
C VAL A 249 17.15 17.03 -25.70
N ARG A 250 17.74 17.99 -24.97
CA ARG A 250 19.19 18.19 -24.94
C ARG A 250 19.79 17.39 -23.78
N ALA A 251 20.84 16.65 -24.06
CA ALA A 251 21.73 16.06 -23.09
C ALA A 251 23.08 16.78 -23.09
N PRO A 252 23.63 17.15 -21.92
CA PRO A 252 24.90 17.87 -21.84
C PRO A 252 26.11 17.02 -22.24
N THR A 253 25.99 15.69 -22.21
CA THR A 253 27.03 14.75 -22.61
C THR A 253 26.42 13.51 -23.24
N PRO A 254 27.17 12.77 -24.07
CA PRO A 254 26.74 11.48 -24.60
C PRO A 254 26.31 10.48 -23.51
N SER A 255 27.02 10.49 -22.37
CA SER A 255 26.68 9.67 -21.22
C SER A 255 25.35 10.07 -20.59
N ALA A 256 25.11 11.37 -20.41
CA ALA A 256 23.84 11.87 -19.89
C ALA A 256 22.66 11.55 -20.82
N ALA A 257 22.87 11.50 -22.14
CA ALA A 257 21.84 11.09 -23.08
C ALA A 257 21.37 9.65 -22.82
N ALA A 258 22.31 8.74 -22.58
CA ALA A 258 21.99 7.37 -22.19
C ALA A 258 21.27 7.31 -20.83
N GLU A 259 21.65 8.15 -19.87
CA GLU A 259 20.97 8.21 -18.57
C GLU A 259 19.53 8.71 -18.68
N ILE A 260 19.26 9.75 -19.48
CA ILE A 260 17.91 10.27 -19.70
C ILE A 260 16.99 9.18 -20.25
N VAL A 261 17.47 8.41 -21.23
CA VAL A 261 16.71 7.27 -21.76
C VAL A 261 16.50 6.19 -20.69
N CYS A 262 17.49 5.97 -19.83
CA CYS A 262 17.43 4.96 -18.78
C CYS A 262 16.59 5.33 -17.55
N GLN A 263 16.47 6.61 -17.19
CA GLN A 263 15.68 7.08 -16.04
C GLN A 263 14.24 6.57 -16.11
N SER A 264 13.69 6.44 -17.32
CA SER A 264 12.37 5.86 -17.58
C SER A 264 12.22 4.44 -17.02
N SER A 265 13.25 3.60 -17.13
CA SER A 265 13.25 2.21 -16.65
C SER A 265 13.39 2.12 -15.13
N GLU A 266 14.31 2.89 -14.55
CA GLU A 266 14.55 2.89 -13.09
C GLU A 266 13.30 3.41 -12.34
N GLN A 267 12.67 4.47 -12.85
CA GLN A 267 11.42 4.99 -12.31
C GLN A 267 10.30 3.94 -12.36
N LEU A 268 10.18 3.18 -13.45
CA LEU A 268 9.16 2.14 -13.57
C LEU A 268 9.40 0.98 -12.61
N LEU A 269 10.65 0.55 -12.43
CA LEU A 269 11.02 -0.44 -11.41
C LEU A 269 10.70 0.04 -9.99
N HIS A 270 11.04 1.29 -9.66
CA HIS A 270 10.72 1.87 -8.37
C HIS A 270 9.20 1.97 -8.14
N THR A 271 8.45 2.30 -9.18
CA THR A 271 6.98 2.38 -9.13
C THR A 271 6.34 0.99 -8.97
N LEU A 272 6.90 -0.05 -9.60
CA LEU A 272 6.47 -1.43 -9.39
C LEU A 272 6.79 -1.91 -7.98
N GLN A 273 7.99 -1.61 -7.48
CA GLN A 273 8.39 -1.96 -6.11
C GLN A 273 7.51 -1.26 -5.07
N SER A 274 7.21 0.03 -5.25
CA SER A 274 6.30 0.74 -4.35
C SER A 274 4.88 0.17 -4.43
N SER A 275 4.39 -0.17 -5.62
CA SER A 275 3.08 -0.79 -5.79
C SER A 275 3.00 -2.16 -5.09
N LEU A 276 4.06 -2.96 -5.17
CA LEU A 276 4.15 -4.25 -4.49
C LEU A 276 4.20 -4.10 -2.97
N THR A 277 4.95 -3.12 -2.44
CA THR A 277 4.99 -2.86 -0.98
C THR A 277 3.64 -2.33 -0.49
N HIS A 278 2.97 -1.46 -1.24
CA HIS A 278 1.61 -1.01 -0.94
C HIS A 278 0.61 -2.17 -0.95
N LEU A 279 0.67 -3.07 -1.94
CA LEU A 279 -0.19 -4.25 -1.99
C LEU A 279 0.08 -5.18 -0.81
N HIS A 280 1.35 -5.43 -0.48
CA HIS A 280 1.73 -6.28 0.64
C HIS A 280 1.25 -5.72 1.98
N THR A 281 1.47 -4.43 2.23
CA THR A 281 1.02 -3.75 3.45
C THR A 281 -0.50 -3.73 3.56
N HIS A 282 -1.23 -3.42 2.48
CA HIS A 282 -2.69 -3.50 2.48
C HIS A 282 -3.20 -4.92 2.70
N ALA A 283 -2.58 -5.94 2.11
CA ALA A 283 -2.94 -7.34 2.34
C ALA A 283 -2.72 -7.74 3.80
N GLN A 284 -1.60 -7.34 4.41
CA GLN A 284 -1.31 -7.57 5.82
C GLN A 284 -2.31 -6.85 6.74
N GLN A 285 -2.62 -5.59 6.46
CA GLN A 285 -3.61 -4.80 7.20
C GLN A 285 -5.01 -5.40 7.07
N PHE A 286 -5.38 -5.87 5.88
CA PHE A 286 -6.67 -6.54 5.66
C PHE A 286 -6.75 -7.85 6.44
N LEU A 287 -5.70 -8.68 6.39
CA LEU A 287 -5.62 -9.93 7.15
C LEU A 287 -5.64 -9.66 8.66
N SER A 288 -4.92 -8.65 9.14
CA SER A 288 -4.88 -8.30 10.56
C SER A 288 -6.22 -7.75 11.03
N ALA A 289 -6.89 -6.92 10.24
CA ALA A 289 -8.24 -6.44 10.51
C ALA A 289 -9.26 -7.59 10.56
N LYS A 290 -9.19 -8.54 9.61
CA LYS A 290 -10.03 -9.75 9.64
C LYS A 290 -9.73 -10.64 10.83
N LYS A 291 -8.46 -10.81 11.20
CA LYS A 291 -8.05 -11.54 12.40
C LYS A 291 -8.57 -10.87 13.68
N GLN A 292 -8.49 -9.54 13.77
CA GLN A 292 -9.04 -8.78 14.89
C GLN A 292 -10.57 -8.89 14.94
N GLN A 293 -11.26 -8.80 13.81
CA GLN A 293 -12.71 -9.00 13.71
C GLN A 293 -13.10 -10.40 14.19
N LEU A 294 -12.35 -11.43 13.78
CA LEU A 294 -12.57 -12.82 14.20
C LEU A 294 -12.25 -13.02 15.69
N LEU A 295 -11.22 -12.36 16.22
CA LEU A 295 -10.92 -12.34 17.66
C LEU A 295 -12.00 -11.60 18.45
N GLN A 296 -12.55 -10.50 17.94
CA GLN A 296 -13.69 -9.81 18.54
C GLN A 296 -14.93 -10.70 18.53
N TRP A 297 -15.27 -11.34 17.41
CA TRP A 297 -16.35 -12.31 17.34
C TRP A 297 -16.14 -13.47 18.29
N ARG A 298 -14.91 -14.02 18.37
CA ARG A 298 -14.55 -15.06 19.34
C ARG A 298 -14.75 -14.57 20.76
N ARG A 299 -14.33 -13.35 21.10
CA ARG A 299 -14.55 -12.73 22.42
C ARG A 299 -16.03 -12.54 22.71
N HIS A 300 -16.82 -12.10 21.74
CA HIS A 300 -18.26 -11.96 21.87
C HIS A 300 -18.94 -13.33 22.02
N LEU A 301 -18.54 -14.35 21.26
CA LEU A 301 -19.00 -15.73 21.43
C LEU A 301 -18.61 -16.31 22.79
N THR A 302 -17.43 -15.99 23.31
CA THR A 302 -17.01 -16.42 24.67
C THR A 302 -17.64 -15.58 25.79
N ARG A 303 -18.05 -14.33 25.50
CA ARG A 303 -18.75 -13.42 26.44
C ARG A 303 -20.26 -13.50 26.35
N ILE A 304 -20.80 -14.20 25.36
CA ILE A 304 -22.20 -14.59 25.34
C ILE A 304 -22.32 -15.60 26.48
N ASP A 305 -22.54 -15.05 27.66
CA ASP A 305 -22.88 -15.68 28.93
C ASP A 305 -24.30 -16.27 28.84
N LEU A 306 -24.55 -17.05 27.78
CA LEU A 306 -25.72 -17.92 27.67
C LEU A 306 -25.81 -18.82 28.91
N PHE A 307 -24.65 -19.20 29.46
CA PHE A 307 -24.56 -19.99 30.68
C PHE A 307 -24.64 -19.17 31.96
N HIS A 308 -24.05 -17.97 32.03
CA HIS A 308 -24.03 -17.18 33.26
C HIS A 308 -25.40 -16.55 33.57
N SER A 309 -26.13 -16.09 32.54
CA SER A 309 -27.51 -15.59 32.70
C SER A 309 -28.48 -16.71 33.04
N ALA A 310 -28.34 -17.89 32.42
CA ALA A 310 -29.12 -19.08 32.77
C ALA A 310 -28.78 -19.63 34.17
N GLN A 311 -27.50 -19.60 34.57
CA GLN A 311 -27.05 -19.95 35.92
C GLN A 311 -27.55 -18.96 36.96
N GLN A 312 -27.47 -17.65 36.71
CA GLN A 312 -28.05 -16.63 37.61
C GLN A 312 -29.57 -16.78 37.74
N SER A 313 -30.25 -17.11 36.64
CA SER A 313 -31.69 -17.40 36.65
C SER A 313 -32.00 -18.66 37.44
N LEU A 314 -31.19 -19.71 37.29
CA LEU A 314 -31.30 -20.96 38.05
C LEU A 314 -31.00 -20.76 39.54
N ASP A 315 -30.00 -19.96 39.89
CA ASP A 315 -29.63 -19.65 41.27
C ASP A 315 -30.71 -18.77 41.94
N TYR A 316 -31.26 -17.80 41.21
CA TYR A 316 -32.40 -17.01 41.68
C TYR A 316 -33.63 -17.89 41.90
N LEU A 317 -33.96 -18.76 40.94
CA LEU A 317 -35.08 -19.70 41.07
C LEU A 317 -34.85 -20.67 42.24
N ARG A 318 -33.64 -21.19 42.41
CA ARG A 318 -33.27 -22.07 43.53
C ARG A 318 -33.43 -21.35 44.88
N LEU A 319 -32.88 -20.16 45.04
CA LEU A 319 -33.02 -19.35 46.26
C LEU A 319 -34.48 -18.98 46.53
N SER A 320 -35.26 -18.69 45.48
CA SER A 320 -36.68 -18.39 45.62
C SER A 320 -37.48 -19.60 46.09
N ILE A 321 -37.19 -20.80 45.57
CA ILE A 321 -37.81 -22.06 45.99
C ILE A 321 -37.41 -22.39 47.43
N GLU A 322 -36.14 -22.25 47.79
CA GLU A 322 -35.67 -22.48 49.16
C GLU A 322 -36.35 -21.52 50.16
N ARG A 323 -36.48 -20.23 49.83
CA ARG A 323 -37.22 -19.27 50.65
C ARG A 323 -38.71 -19.59 50.74
N LEU A 324 -39.36 -19.96 49.63
CA LEU A 324 -40.77 -20.35 49.61
C LEU A 324 -41.01 -21.63 50.42
N MET A 325 -40.12 -22.61 50.33
CA MET A 325 -40.18 -23.82 51.14
C MET A 325 -39.98 -23.50 52.62
N GLN A 326 -38.97 -22.71 52.99
CA GLN A 326 -38.73 -22.32 54.38
C GLN A 326 -39.90 -21.52 54.97
N THR A 327 -40.47 -20.58 54.22
CA THR A 327 -41.65 -19.81 54.66
C THR A 327 -42.88 -20.69 54.79
N LYS A 328 -43.15 -21.60 53.85
CA LYS A 328 -44.27 -22.55 53.96
C LYS A 328 -44.09 -23.54 55.11
N LEU A 329 -42.89 -24.04 55.32
CA LEU A 329 -42.58 -25.02 56.36
C LEU A 329 -42.61 -24.38 57.75
N SER A 330 -42.11 -23.14 57.88
CA SER A 330 -42.24 -22.36 59.12
C SER A 330 -43.69 -21.96 59.42
N GLN A 331 -44.48 -21.57 58.42
CA GLN A 331 -45.93 -21.35 58.58
C GLN A 331 -46.65 -22.62 59.02
N ALA A 332 -46.38 -23.76 58.38
CA ALA A 332 -46.97 -25.05 58.77
C ALA A 332 -46.56 -25.45 60.19
N LEU A 333 -45.29 -25.28 60.57
CA LEU A 333 -44.81 -25.51 61.93
C LEU A 333 -45.45 -24.55 62.94
N GLN A 334 -45.64 -23.28 62.60
CA GLN A 334 -46.35 -22.31 63.44
C GLN A 334 -47.81 -22.69 63.62
N HIS A 335 -48.51 -23.05 62.55
CA HIS A 335 -49.89 -23.54 62.62
C HIS A 335 -49.99 -24.82 63.45
N TYR A 336 -49.05 -25.76 63.30
CA TYR A 336 -48.97 -26.95 64.13
C TYR A 336 -48.72 -26.60 65.60
N LYS A 337 -47.75 -25.74 65.91
CA LYS A 337 -47.45 -25.29 67.28
C LYS A 337 -48.63 -24.55 67.91
N GLN A 338 -49.31 -23.68 67.17
CA GLN A 338 -50.51 -22.98 67.62
C GLN A 338 -51.66 -23.96 67.89
N SER A 339 -51.91 -24.89 66.97
CA SER A 339 -52.94 -25.93 67.14
C SER A 339 -52.62 -26.85 68.31
N SER A 340 -51.36 -27.26 68.47
CA SER A 340 -50.89 -28.06 69.59
C SER A 340 -50.96 -27.31 70.91
N ARG A 341 -50.62 -26.01 70.96
CA ARG A 341 -50.76 -25.17 72.14
C ARG A 341 -52.23 -25.01 72.52
N TRP A 342 -53.10 -24.71 71.55
CA TRP A 342 -54.54 -24.63 71.75
C TRP A 342 -55.11 -25.95 72.30
N LEU A 343 -54.65 -27.10 71.78
CA LEU A 343 -55.03 -28.42 72.28
C LEU A 343 -54.47 -28.72 73.68
N ARG A 344 -53.26 -28.26 74.03
CA ARG A 344 -52.66 -28.53 75.35
C ARG A 344 -53.15 -27.58 76.44
N SER A 345 -53.20 -26.28 76.21
CA SER A 345 -53.56 -25.31 77.24
C SER A 345 -55.08 -25.09 77.34
N ASN A 346 -55.74 -24.80 76.21
CA ASN A 346 -57.15 -24.42 76.24
C ASN A 346 -58.11 -25.60 76.35
N PHE A 347 -57.79 -26.76 75.78
CA PHE A 347 -58.65 -27.94 75.92
C PHE A 347 -58.63 -28.46 77.36
N LEU A 348 -57.44 -28.75 77.93
CA LEU A 348 -57.32 -29.27 79.30
C LEU A 348 -57.91 -28.30 80.33
N HIS A 349 -57.64 -27.00 80.19
CA HIS A 349 -58.16 -25.98 81.11
C HIS A 349 -59.67 -25.76 80.98
N ARG A 350 -60.24 -25.82 79.76
CA ARG A 350 -61.70 -25.78 79.58
C ARG A 350 -62.38 -27.05 80.05
N THR A 351 -61.77 -28.22 79.86
CA THR A 351 -62.33 -29.47 80.38
C THR A 351 -62.28 -29.52 81.89
N SER A 352 -61.20 -29.04 82.53
CA SER A 352 -61.13 -28.96 84.00
C SER A 352 -62.11 -27.93 84.57
N GLN A 353 -62.21 -26.74 83.98
CA GLN A 353 -63.20 -25.73 84.39
C GLN A 353 -64.64 -26.23 84.19
N ARG A 354 -64.93 -26.93 83.08
CA ARG A 354 -66.26 -27.54 82.88
C ARG A 354 -66.55 -28.64 83.88
N LEU A 355 -65.56 -29.48 84.22
CA LEU A 355 -65.71 -30.49 85.26
C LEU A 355 -65.94 -29.85 86.64
N CYS A 356 -65.21 -28.79 86.99
CA CYS A 356 -65.45 -28.01 88.20
C CYS A 356 -66.85 -27.37 88.22
N ASN A 357 -67.29 -26.76 87.11
CA ASN A 357 -68.62 -26.16 87.03
C ASN A 357 -69.72 -27.22 87.13
N ILE A 358 -69.54 -28.40 86.53
CA ILE A 358 -70.47 -29.53 86.66
C ILE A 358 -70.48 -30.04 88.11
N ALA A 359 -69.31 -30.19 88.75
CA ALA A 359 -69.22 -30.58 90.15
C ALA A 359 -69.89 -29.55 91.07
N HIS A 360 -69.70 -28.25 90.80
CA HIS A 360 -70.33 -27.16 91.52
C HIS A 360 -71.85 -27.13 91.31
N LEU A 361 -72.33 -27.34 90.09
CA LEU A 361 -73.77 -27.43 89.79
C LEU A 361 -74.41 -28.67 90.44
N LEU A 362 -73.70 -29.81 90.48
CA LEU A 362 -74.13 -31.00 91.19
C LEU A 362 -74.15 -30.77 92.70
N TYR A 363 -73.13 -30.12 93.26
CA TYR A 363 -73.07 -29.75 94.67
C TYR A 363 -74.21 -28.78 95.04
N MET A 364 -74.42 -27.71 94.26
CA MET A 364 -75.53 -26.78 94.45
C MET A 364 -76.88 -27.46 94.26
N GLY A 365 -77.01 -28.37 93.30
CA GLY A 365 -78.21 -29.20 93.12
C GLY A 365 -78.48 -30.10 94.33
N LEU A 366 -77.46 -30.75 94.87
CA LEU A 366 -77.55 -31.58 96.08
C LEU A 366 -77.86 -30.73 97.32
N CYS A 367 -77.21 -29.57 97.50
CA CYS A 367 -77.49 -28.64 98.59
C CYS A 367 -78.91 -28.08 98.51
N ASN A 368 -79.39 -27.74 97.30
CA ASN A 368 -80.77 -27.29 97.09
C ASN A 368 -81.78 -28.41 97.30
N GLN A 369 -81.45 -29.65 96.96
CA GLN A 369 -82.32 -30.79 97.28
C GLN A 369 -82.29 -31.12 98.78
N LEU A 370 -81.15 -31.05 99.45
CA LEU A 370 -81.03 -31.23 100.89
C LEU A 370 -81.73 -30.10 101.67
N SER A 371 -81.67 -28.86 101.18
CA SER A 371 -82.41 -27.74 101.77
C SER A 371 -83.91 -27.89 101.51
N ALA A 372 -84.32 -28.28 100.31
CA ALA A 372 -85.70 -28.64 100.02
C ALA A 372 -86.19 -29.84 100.84
N TRP A 373 -85.33 -30.82 101.13
CA TRP A 373 -85.60 -31.94 102.03
C TRP A 373 -85.67 -31.49 103.48
N LYS A 374 -84.83 -30.55 103.92
CA LYS A 374 -84.89 -29.95 105.25
C LYS A 374 -86.19 -29.16 105.43
N HIS A 375 -86.58 -28.36 104.43
CA HIS A 375 -87.86 -27.65 104.42
C HIS A 375 -89.06 -28.60 104.33
N ARG A 376 -88.99 -29.66 103.51
CA ARG A 376 -90.03 -30.70 103.45
C ARG A 376 -90.09 -31.53 104.71
N TYR A 377 -88.96 -31.87 105.33
CA TYR A 377 -88.92 -32.54 106.64
C TYR A 377 -89.49 -31.65 107.72
N PHE A 378 -89.21 -30.34 107.70
CA PHE A 378 -89.81 -29.36 108.60
C PHE A 378 -91.33 -29.26 108.37
N HIS A 379 -91.78 -29.29 107.11
CA HIS A 379 -93.20 -29.32 106.75
C HIS A 379 -93.89 -30.65 107.11
N ILE A 380 -93.21 -31.78 106.94
CA ILE A 380 -93.68 -33.15 107.26
C ILE A 380 -93.73 -33.34 108.77
N LYS A 381 -92.73 -32.83 109.51
CA LYS A 381 -92.71 -32.77 111.00
C LYS A 381 -93.83 -31.88 111.56
N LYS A 382 -94.25 -30.87 110.80
CA LYS A 382 -95.37 -29.98 111.15
C LYS A 382 -96.75 -30.56 110.80
N ASN A 383 -96.83 -31.51 109.85
CA ASN A 383 -98.10 -31.94 109.25
C ASN A 383 -98.42 -33.46 109.30
N LEU A 384 -97.72 -34.29 110.07
CA LEU A 384 -98.03 -35.73 110.26
C LEU A 384 -97.66 -36.15 111.70
N THR A 385 -98.49 -36.63 112.64
CA THR A 385 -99.87 -37.18 112.64
C THR A 385 -100.21 -38.06 111.43
N ILE A 386 -99.60 -39.27 111.41
CA ILE A 386 -100.18 -40.61 111.09
C ILE A 386 -101.30 -40.67 110.00
N PRO A 387 -101.35 -41.65 109.06
CA PRO A 387 -100.31 -42.47 108.41
C PRO A 387 -100.58 -42.79 106.89
N TYR A 388 -99.64 -43.52 106.26
CA TYR A 388 -99.74 -44.32 105.00
C TYR A 388 -100.12 -43.62 103.68
N THR A 389 -99.58 -43.93 102.49
CA THR A 389 -98.33 -44.51 101.95
C THR A 389 -98.43 -44.36 100.42
N GLN A 390 -97.29 -44.08 99.78
CA GLN A 390 -97.01 -44.18 98.32
C GLN A 390 -97.52 -43.04 97.42
N PRO A 391 -96.73 -42.58 96.39
CA PRO A 391 -95.69 -43.31 95.67
C PRO A 391 -94.37 -42.52 95.53
N PHE A 392 -93.40 -42.76 96.41
CA PHE A 392 -92.06 -42.14 96.29
C PHE A 392 -91.08 -43.00 95.46
N SER A 393 -91.22 -44.33 95.52
CA SER A 393 -90.36 -45.30 94.82
C SER A 393 -90.52 -45.23 93.28
N GLN A 394 -91.74 -45.06 92.77
CA GLN A 394 -91.99 -44.94 91.33
C GLN A 394 -91.36 -43.67 90.73
N LYS A 395 -91.44 -42.53 91.43
CA LYS A 395 -90.81 -41.28 90.97
C LYS A 395 -89.28 -41.39 90.96
N LEU A 396 -88.70 -42.06 91.95
CA LEU A 396 -87.25 -42.28 92.02
C LEU A 396 -86.75 -43.16 90.86
N PHE A 397 -87.51 -44.20 90.50
CA PHE A 397 -87.19 -45.08 89.38
C PHE A 397 -87.26 -44.35 88.02
N LEU A 398 -88.31 -43.56 87.80
CA LEU A 398 -88.45 -42.75 86.59
C LEU A 398 -87.33 -41.71 86.47
N TRP A 399 -86.93 -41.08 87.57
CA TRP A 399 -85.79 -40.15 87.58
C TRP A 399 -84.46 -40.84 87.27
N LYS A 400 -84.20 -42.03 87.83
CA LYS A 400 -83.00 -42.80 87.52
C LYS A 400 -82.92 -43.13 86.03
N LEU A 401 -84.04 -43.54 85.43
CA LEU A 401 -84.12 -43.81 83.99
C LEU A 401 -83.90 -42.56 83.15
N GLN A 402 -84.46 -41.42 83.55
CA GLN A 402 -84.35 -40.16 82.81
C GLN A 402 -82.91 -39.61 82.82
N VAL A 403 -82.23 -39.68 83.98
CA VAL A 403 -80.83 -39.31 84.11
C VAL A 403 -79.93 -40.23 83.28
N LEU A 404 -80.13 -41.54 83.35
CA LEU A 404 -79.37 -42.50 82.56
C LEU A 404 -79.58 -42.31 81.06
N ARG A 405 -80.80 -41.99 80.62
CA ARG A 405 -81.11 -41.72 79.21
C ARG A 405 -80.38 -40.48 78.69
N VAL A 406 -80.40 -39.38 79.44
CA VAL A 406 -79.72 -38.13 79.07
C VAL A 406 -78.19 -38.30 79.06
N LEU A 407 -77.63 -39.02 80.04
CA LEU A 407 -76.19 -39.32 80.08
C LEU A 407 -75.77 -40.19 78.90
N ARG A 408 -76.52 -41.25 78.60
CA ARG A 408 -76.21 -42.14 77.48
C ARG A 408 -76.28 -41.40 76.15
N GLN A 409 -77.31 -40.58 75.94
CA GLN A 409 -77.47 -39.79 74.72
C GLN A 409 -76.36 -38.74 74.55
N ARG A 410 -75.87 -38.13 75.64
CA ARG A 410 -74.72 -37.21 75.61
C ARG A 410 -73.38 -37.88 75.36
N ILE A 411 -73.14 -39.08 75.91
CA ILE A 411 -71.92 -39.84 75.66
C ILE A 411 -71.88 -40.36 74.22
N GLN A 412 -73.04 -40.78 73.70
CA GLN A 412 -73.13 -41.29 72.34
C GLN A 412 -72.98 -40.16 71.31
N SER A 413 -73.51 -38.96 71.57
CA SER A 413 -73.29 -37.80 70.70
C SER A 413 -71.84 -37.29 70.74
N SER A 414 -71.16 -37.35 71.89
CA SER A 414 -69.75 -36.98 71.98
C SER A 414 -68.82 -37.97 71.28
N LEU A 415 -69.09 -39.28 71.38
CA LEU A 415 -68.37 -40.32 70.64
C LEU A 415 -68.56 -40.18 69.12
N TYR A 416 -69.78 -39.92 68.67
CA TYR A 416 -70.06 -39.69 67.25
C TYR A 416 -69.31 -38.46 66.73
N PHE A 417 -69.31 -37.37 67.49
CA PHE A 417 -68.57 -36.16 67.15
C PHE A 417 -67.06 -36.37 67.08
N PHE A 418 -66.50 -37.17 68.01
CA PHE A 418 -65.08 -37.52 68.03
C PHE A 418 -64.67 -38.35 66.81
N ASN A 419 -65.42 -39.41 66.50
CA ASN A 419 -65.18 -40.26 65.34
C ASN A 419 -65.30 -39.48 64.02
N HIS A 420 -66.27 -38.57 63.93
CA HIS A 420 -66.42 -37.72 62.75
C HIS A 420 -65.23 -36.77 62.57
N LYS A 421 -64.69 -36.19 63.66
CA LYS A 421 -63.47 -35.36 63.58
C LYS A 421 -62.22 -36.16 63.24
N GLN A 422 -62.06 -37.38 63.78
CA GLN A 422 -60.95 -38.26 63.44
C GLN A 422 -60.97 -38.65 61.96
N LYS A 423 -62.15 -38.97 61.41
CA LYS A 423 -62.32 -39.22 59.97
C LYS A 423 -61.97 -37.99 59.13
N ARG A 424 -62.42 -36.77 59.50
CA ARG A 424 -62.06 -35.54 58.77
C ARG A 424 -60.55 -35.27 58.78
N LEU A 425 -59.85 -35.55 59.88
CA LEU A 425 -58.39 -35.43 59.96
C LEU A 425 -57.69 -36.46 59.06
N ALA A 426 -58.17 -37.70 59.04
CA ALA A 426 -57.63 -38.74 58.15
C ALA A 426 -57.82 -38.38 56.66
N TYR A 427 -59.00 -37.89 56.27
CA TYR A 427 -59.25 -37.40 54.91
C TYR A 427 -58.36 -36.19 54.56
N GLY A 428 -58.17 -35.25 55.50
CA GLY A 428 -57.28 -34.11 55.31
C GLY A 428 -55.82 -34.53 55.10
N ALA A 429 -55.33 -35.48 55.90
CA ALA A 429 -53.98 -36.03 55.75
C ALA A 429 -53.80 -36.77 54.41
N HIS A 430 -54.80 -37.55 53.98
CA HIS A 430 -54.76 -38.25 52.69
C HIS A 430 -54.76 -37.27 51.51
N SER A 431 -55.60 -36.22 51.55
CA SER A 431 -55.64 -35.18 50.52
C SER A 431 -54.31 -34.40 50.42
N LEU A 432 -53.68 -34.10 51.55
CA LEU A 432 -52.35 -33.47 51.57
C LEU A 432 -51.28 -34.38 50.95
N ASN A 433 -51.27 -35.66 51.29
CA ASN A 433 -50.32 -36.62 50.71
C ASN A 433 -50.52 -36.78 49.20
N GLN A 434 -51.77 -36.80 48.72
CA GLN A 434 -52.06 -36.83 47.28
C GLN A 434 -51.55 -35.57 46.58
N LYS A 435 -51.75 -34.38 47.17
CA LYS A 435 -51.23 -33.12 46.60
C LYS A 435 -49.70 -33.10 46.56
N ILE A 436 -49.03 -33.53 47.62
CA ILE A 436 -47.56 -33.64 47.66
C ILE A 436 -47.06 -34.61 46.59
N PHE A 437 -47.74 -35.74 46.40
CA PHE A 437 -47.39 -36.70 45.36
C PHE A 437 -47.57 -36.13 43.95
N GLN A 438 -48.67 -35.41 43.70
CA GLN A 438 -48.92 -34.73 42.42
C GLN A 438 -47.89 -33.64 42.12
N GLU A 439 -47.51 -32.82 43.10
CA GLU A 439 -46.46 -31.80 42.93
C GLU A 439 -45.08 -32.44 42.71
N LYS A 440 -44.78 -33.55 43.37
CA LYS A 440 -43.53 -34.28 43.14
C LYS A 440 -43.46 -34.87 41.73
N GLN A 441 -44.56 -35.41 41.23
CA GLN A 441 -44.69 -35.91 39.86
C GLN A 441 -44.56 -34.78 38.82
N SER A 442 -45.17 -33.60 39.06
CA SER A 442 -45.05 -32.47 38.15
C SER A 442 -43.61 -31.94 38.08
N LEU A 443 -42.91 -31.85 39.21
CA LEU A 443 -41.49 -31.48 39.26
C LEU A 443 -40.60 -32.46 38.51
N LEU A 444 -40.84 -33.77 38.64
CA LEU A 444 -40.12 -34.80 37.90
C LEU A 444 -40.33 -34.68 36.38
N ASN A 445 -41.56 -34.38 35.96
CA ASN A 445 -41.88 -34.20 34.54
C ASN A 445 -41.28 -32.91 33.96
N ILE A 446 -41.26 -31.81 34.73
CA ILE A 446 -40.60 -30.57 34.35
C ILE A 446 -39.09 -30.81 34.21
N ASN A 447 -38.47 -31.51 35.17
CA ASN A 447 -37.05 -31.83 35.12
C ASN A 447 -36.69 -32.70 33.90
N LYS A 448 -37.49 -33.74 33.62
CA LYS A 448 -37.34 -34.56 32.39
C LYS A 448 -37.46 -33.72 31.12
N ARG A 449 -38.42 -32.78 31.06
CA ARG A 449 -38.57 -31.87 29.91
C ARG A 449 -37.36 -30.94 29.73
N ILE A 450 -36.86 -30.35 30.81
CA ILE A 450 -35.68 -29.47 30.78
C ILE A 450 -34.45 -30.23 30.28
N ILE A 451 -34.21 -31.44 30.80
CA ILE A 451 -33.10 -32.29 30.37
C ILE A 451 -33.24 -32.68 28.89
N SER A 452 -34.45 -33.02 28.43
CA SER A 452 -34.68 -33.37 27.02
C SER A 452 -34.50 -32.19 26.05
N LEU A 453 -34.94 -30.98 26.43
CA LEU A 453 -34.83 -29.79 25.60
C LEU A 453 -33.37 -29.29 25.53
N THR A 454 -32.69 -29.28 26.67
CA THR A 454 -31.28 -28.87 26.74
C THR A 454 -30.37 -29.84 26.01
N SER A 455 -30.59 -31.14 26.13
CA SER A 455 -29.80 -32.15 25.40
C SER A 455 -30.03 -32.11 23.90
N HIS A 456 -31.27 -31.99 23.42
CA HIS A 456 -31.54 -31.85 21.98
C HIS A 456 -30.94 -30.58 21.38
N GLN A 457 -31.07 -29.44 22.07
CA GLN A 457 -30.48 -28.19 21.60
C GLN A 457 -28.94 -28.27 21.58
N LEU A 458 -28.31 -28.81 22.63
CA LEU A 458 -26.86 -29.02 22.66
C LEU A 458 -26.38 -29.95 21.54
N HIS A 459 -27.14 -31.01 21.25
CA HIS A 459 -26.76 -31.95 20.20
C HIS A 459 -26.88 -31.30 18.81
N ALA A 460 -27.97 -30.58 18.56
CA ALA A 460 -28.17 -29.83 17.31
C ALA A 460 -27.12 -28.74 17.11
N TYR A 461 -26.73 -28.00 18.16
CA TYR A 461 -25.65 -27.01 18.06
C TYR A 461 -24.29 -27.64 17.78
N LYS A 462 -23.99 -28.82 18.35
CA LYS A 462 -22.75 -29.55 18.06
C LYS A 462 -22.71 -30.07 16.63
N GLU A 463 -23.80 -30.65 16.14
CA GLU A 463 -23.91 -31.10 14.74
C GLU A 463 -23.76 -29.92 13.77
N ASN A 464 -24.43 -28.80 14.04
CA ASN A 464 -24.30 -27.59 13.26
C ASN A 464 -22.84 -27.11 13.23
N MET A 465 -22.13 -27.12 14.36
CA MET A 465 -20.72 -26.70 14.41
C MET A 465 -19.83 -27.57 13.52
N ILE A 466 -20.02 -28.88 13.54
CA ILE A 466 -19.29 -29.84 12.68
C ILE A 466 -19.60 -29.58 11.20
N THR A 467 -20.87 -29.32 10.86
CA THR A 467 -21.24 -29.00 9.47
C THR A 467 -20.66 -27.67 9.00
N TYR A 468 -20.60 -26.65 9.86
CA TYR A 468 -19.98 -25.36 9.54
C TYR A 468 -18.47 -25.47 9.37
N ASP A 469 -17.77 -26.24 10.22
CA ASP A 469 -16.34 -26.49 10.06
C ASP A 469 -16.05 -27.25 8.76
N ASN A 470 -16.84 -28.28 8.43
CA ASN A 470 -16.68 -29.04 7.19
C ASN A 470 -16.97 -28.18 5.95
N THR A 471 -18.02 -27.36 5.96
CA THR A 471 -18.34 -26.47 4.84
C THR A 471 -17.30 -25.37 4.67
N LEU A 472 -16.78 -24.81 5.76
CA LEU A 472 -15.69 -23.84 5.73
C LEU A 472 -14.39 -24.47 5.20
N TYR A 473 -14.05 -25.67 5.66
CA TYR A 473 -12.87 -26.40 5.20
C TYR A 473 -12.96 -26.73 3.71
N GLN A 474 -14.12 -27.18 3.23
CA GLN A 474 -14.37 -27.42 1.81
C GLN A 474 -14.32 -26.14 0.98
N ALA A 475 -14.87 -25.03 1.48
CA ALA A 475 -14.82 -23.74 0.79
C ALA A 475 -13.39 -23.21 0.66
N LEU A 476 -12.60 -23.28 1.74
CA LEU A 476 -11.18 -22.91 1.73
C LEU A 476 -10.38 -23.79 0.78
N ARG A 477 -10.59 -25.11 0.82
CA ARG A 477 -9.93 -26.06 -0.07
C ARG A 477 -10.22 -25.74 -1.54
N ARG A 478 -11.48 -25.47 -1.90
CA ARG A 478 -11.87 -25.06 -3.25
C ARG A 478 -11.21 -23.77 -3.70
N ILE A 479 -11.04 -22.78 -2.81
CA ILE A 479 -10.38 -21.51 -3.12
C ILE A 479 -8.89 -21.74 -3.38
N ILE A 480 -8.23 -22.56 -2.56
CA ILE A 480 -6.82 -22.91 -2.72
C ILE A 480 -6.61 -23.66 -4.04
N GLU A 481 -7.44 -24.68 -4.32
CA GLU A 481 -7.38 -25.46 -5.56
C GLU A 481 -7.55 -24.57 -6.80
N ARG A 482 -8.55 -23.68 -6.83
CA ARG A 482 -8.73 -22.71 -7.92
C ARG A 482 -7.54 -21.77 -8.11
N ASN A 483 -6.94 -21.31 -7.03
CA ASN A 483 -5.80 -20.40 -7.12
C ASN A 483 -4.52 -21.13 -7.58
N GLN A 484 -4.35 -22.39 -7.17
CA GLN A 484 -3.27 -23.25 -7.68
C GLN A 484 -3.44 -23.54 -9.17
N GLU A 485 -4.65 -23.83 -9.63
CA GLU A 485 -4.94 -24.01 -11.06
C GLU A 485 -4.64 -22.74 -11.87
N LYS A 486 -5.07 -21.57 -11.39
CA LYS A 486 -4.75 -20.28 -12.02
C LYS A 486 -3.25 -20.04 -12.09
N TYR A 487 -2.52 -20.26 -11.00
CA TYR A 487 -1.07 -20.14 -10.97
C TYR A 487 -0.41 -21.09 -11.97
N HIS A 488 -0.83 -22.36 -12.00
CA HIS A 488 -0.27 -23.36 -12.89
C HIS A 488 -0.54 -23.03 -14.37
N THR A 489 -1.71 -22.46 -14.67
CA THR A 489 -2.08 -22.02 -16.01
C THR A 489 -1.23 -20.83 -16.45
N LEU A 490 -1.09 -19.81 -15.59
CA LEU A 490 -0.23 -18.65 -15.85
C LEU A 490 1.24 -19.05 -15.99
N TYR A 491 1.71 -19.96 -15.14
CA TYR A 491 3.06 -20.51 -15.22
C TYR A 491 3.31 -21.25 -16.54
N LYS A 492 2.35 -22.08 -16.99
CA LYS A 492 2.41 -22.74 -18.30
C LYS A 492 2.40 -21.75 -19.47
N GLN A 493 1.59 -20.69 -19.40
CA GLN A 493 1.59 -19.62 -20.40
C GLN A 493 2.95 -18.91 -20.44
N LEU A 494 3.51 -18.59 -19.28
CA LEU A 494 4.81 -17.93 -19.16
C LEU A 494 5.94 -18.83 -19.69
N LEU A 495 5.90 -20.14 -19.40
CA LEU A 495 6.83 -21.11 -19.98
C LEU A 495 6.65 -21.28 -21.49
N SER A 496 5.43 -21.18 -22.03
CA SER A 496 5.21 -21.22 -23.48
C SER A 496 5.76 -20.01 -24.22
N LEU A 497 5.90 -18.87 -23.54
CA LEU A 497 6.57 -17.68 -24.07
C LEU A 497 8.10 -17.76 -23.96
N ASN A 498 8.64 -18.77 -23.26
CA ASN A 498 10.08 -18.96 -23.15
C ASN A 498 10.62 -19.72 -24.39
N PRO A 499 11.51 -19.10 -25.20
CA PRO A 499 12.02 -19.66 -26.43
C PRO A 499 12.69 -21.04 -26.27
N LYS A 500 13.25 -21.34 -25.08
CA LYS A 500 13.86 -22.66 -24.80
C LYS A 500 12.86 -23.81 -24.79
N HIS A 501 11.63 -23.58 -24.32
CA HIS A 501 10.59 -24.62 -24.29
C HIS A 501 9.93 -24.83 -25.66
N VAL A 502 9.93 -23.80 -26.52
CA VAL A 502 9.50 -23.95 -27.92
C VAL A 502 10.45 -24.91 -28.65
N LEU A 503 11.76 -24.79 -28.44
CA LEU A 503 12.75 -25.70 -29.03
C LEU A 503 12.58 -27.16 -28.55
N GLN A 504 12.24 -27.39 -27.28
CA GLN A 504 11.98 -28.74 -26.74
C GLN A 504 10.76 -29.44 -27.34
N ARG A 505 9.83 -28.71 -27.96
CA ARG A 505 8.62 -29.30 -28.60
C ARG A 505 8.89 -29.80 -30.03
N GLY A 506 10.15 -29.84 -30.46
CA GLY A 506 10.56 -30.30 -31.80
C GLY A 506 10.63 -29.19 -32.84
N TYR A 507 10.49 -27.92 -32.44
CA TYR A 507 10.71 -26.79 -33.33
C TYR A 507 12.19 -26.42 -33.36
N ALA A 508 12.66 -26.00 -34.53
CA ALA A 508 14.01 -25.52 -34.72
C ALA A 508 14.00 -24.03 -35.04
N MET A 509 14.93 -23.27 -34.47
CA MET A 509 15.13 -21.87 -34.87
C MET A 509 16.19 -21.82 -35.96
N LEU A 510 15.80 -21.28 -37.11
CA LEU A 510 16.70 -21.06 -38.24
C LEU A 510 17.35 -19.69 -38.10
N PHE A 511 18.67 -19.64 -38.22
CA PHE A 511 19.46 -18.42 -38.23
C PHE A 511 20.27 -18.34 -39.52
N ASP A 512 20.45 -17.11 -40.02
CA ASP A 512 21.41 -16.85 -41.09
C ASP A 512 22.85 -17.12 -40.57
N PHE A 513 23.66 -17.80 -41.38
CA PHE A 513 25.05 -18.15 -41.05
C PHE A 513 25.88 -16.90 -40.75
N ASN A 514 25.64 -15.80 -41.46
CA ASN A 514 26.44 -14.58 -41.33
C ASN A 514 25.86 -13.54 -40.38
N LYS A 515 24.54 -13.54 -40.14
CA LYS A 515 23.86 -12.40 -39.48
C LYS A 515 23.26 -12.67 -38.09
N HIS A 516 23.29 -13.90 -37.57
CA HIS A 516 22.60 -14.26 -36.32
C HIS A 516 21.12 -13.83 -36.26
N CYS A 517 20.51 -13.50 -37.41
CA CYS A 517 19.12 -13.11 -37.52
C CYS A 517 18.26 -14.36 -37.70
N ALA A 518 17.14 -14.43 -36.98
CA ALA A 518 16.19 -15.52 -37.13
C ALA A 518 15.47 -15.44 -38.48
N ILE A 519 15.47 -16.53 -39.23
CA ILE A 519 14.79 -16.67 -40.53
C ILE A 519 13.35 -17.13 -40.25
N ILE A 520 12.38 -16.24 -40.46
CA ILE A 520 10.95 -16.49 -40.15
C ILE A 520 10.13 -16.73 -41.43
N SER A 521 10.67 -16.39 -42.61
CA SER A 521 9.96 -16.46 -43.89
C SER A 521 10.80 -17.12 -44.99
N VAL A 522 10.15 -17.95 -45.81
CA VAL A 522 10.75 -18.66 -46.95
C VAL A 522 11.31 -17.69 -48.01
N LYS A 523 10.78 -16.46 -48.09
CA LYS A 523 11.27 -15.42 -49.01
C LYS A 523 12.72 -15.01 -48.74
N ASN A 524 13.23 -15.27 -47.53
CA ASN A 524 14.58 -14.89 -47.12
C ASN A 524 15.59 -16.03 -47.37
N LEU A 525 15.16 -17.17 -47.92
CA LEU A 525 16.00 -18.32 -48.24
C LEU A 525 16.31 -18.35 -49.74
N GLN A 526 17.56 -18.65 -50.08
CA GLN A 526 18.04 -18.84 -51.45
C GLN A 526 18.57 -20.26 -51.61
N LYS A 527 18.50 -20.80 -52.83
CA LYS A 527 19.04 -22.11 -53.18
C LYS A 527 20.55 -22.14 -52.94
N HIS A 528 21.05 -23.18 -52.27
CA HIS A 528 22.43 -23.37 -51.78
C HIS A 528 22.90 -22.46 -50.64
N HIS A 529 22.00 -21.71 -49.98
CA HIS A 529 22.38 -20.90 -48.82
C HIS A 529 22.63 -21.79 -47.59
N GLN A 530 23.72 -21.54 -46.86
CA GLN A 530 23.99 -22.17 -45.57
C GLN A 530 23.21 -21.47 -44.46
N ILE A 531 22.52 -22.25 -43.63
CA ILE A 531 21.72 -21.78 -42.51
C ILE A 531 22.12 -22.52 -41.23
N LYS A 532 22.10 -21.80 -40.12
CA LYS A 532 22.40 -22.35 -38.80
C LYS A 532 21.11 -22.68 -38.08
N VAL A 533 20.95 -23.92 -37.66
CA VAL A 533 19.74 -24.42 -37.01
C VAL A 533 20.03 -24.68 -35.55
N ARG A 534 19.28 -24.03 -34.66
CA ARG A 534 19.35 -24.28 -33.22
C ARG A 534 18.20 -25.17 -32.79
N LEU A 535 18.54 -26.30 -32.21
CA LEU A 535 17.64 -27.25 -31.57
C LEU A 535 17.72 -27.09 -30.05
N HIS A 536 16.94 -27.86 -29.30
CA HIS A 536 16.86 -27.75 -27.84
C HIS A 536 18.17 -28.07 -27.09
N ASP A 537 19.04 -28.83 -27.74
CA ASP A 537 20.23 -29.49 -27.19
C ASP A 537 21.53 -29.09 -27.93
N GLY A 538 21.44 -28.41 -29.08
CA GLY A 538 22.62 -28.04 -29.86
C GLY A 538 22.34 -27.22 -31.10
N GLU A 539 23.39 -27.01 -31.90
CA GLU A 539 23.34 -26.26 -33.15
C GLU A 539 23.91 -27.11 -34.29
N ALA A 540 23.25 -27.09 -35.44
CA ALA A 540 23.68 -27.75 -36.67
C ALA A 540 23.73 -26.75 -37.83
N ILE A 541 24.53 -27.05 -38.85
CA ILE A 541 24.62 -26.25 -40.08
C ILE A 541 23.93 -27.05 -41.19
N LEU A 542 22.98 -26.45 -41.88
CA LEU A 542 22.25 -27.05 -43.00
C LEU A 542 22.45 -26.20 -44.26
N SER A 543 22.40 -26.85 -45.42
CA SER A 543 22.37 -26.19 -46.73
C SER A 543 20.99 -26.32 -47.36
N VAL A 544 20.47 -25.23 -47.92
CA VAL A 544 19.16 -25.21 -48.59
C VAL A 544 19.30 -25.84 -49.98
N GLU A 545 18.68 -26.99 -50.24
CA GLU A 545 18.75 -27.65 -51.55
C GLU A 545 17.72 -27.15 -52.55
N ASP A 546 16.48 -26.88 -52.13
CA ASP A 546 15.42 -26.35 -52.97
C ASP A 546 14.45 -25.50 -52.13
N VAL A 547 13.84 -24.48 -52.75
CA VAL A 547 12.90 -23.56 -52.08
C VAL A 547 11.60 -23.55 -52.87
N GLN A 548 10.55 -24.09 -52.29
CA GLN A 548 9.20 -24.12 -52.86
C GLN A 548 8.26 -23.24 -52.03
N TYR A 549 7.45 -22.43 -52.71
CA TYR A 549 6.43 -21.62 -52.06
C TYR A 549 5.13 -22.44 -51.99
N LEU A 550 4.58 -22.59 -50.78
CA LEU A 550 3.28 -23.22 -50.53
C LEU A 550 2.12 -22.25 -50.77
#